data_AF-A0A371D3R2-F1
#
_entry.id   AF-A0A371D3R2-F1
#
_cell.length_a   1.000
_cell.length_b   1.000
_cell.length_c   1.000
_cell.angle_alpha   90.00
_cell.angle_beta   90.00
_cell.angle_gamma   90.00
#
_symmetry.space_group_name_H-M   'P 1'
#
loop_
_entity.id
_entity.type
_entity.pdbx_description
1 polymer ?
#
loop_
_entity_poly.entity_id
_entity_poly.type
_entity_poly.pdbx_seq_one_letter_code
_entity_poly.pdbx_strand_id
1 'polypeptide(L)'
;MHSFDTATLTHVLRAVHAIRAGEEVTISYLNDELGTCDARQKELCRRYLFKCKCKSCQLTGEARMVSDIARMTIAESAQTAHILQDEAAFRVWLAKGAMPGPSAHDANGLHPLETAEQLWRAMEQEGCYVPLLWELLLQRLVRGFATQENEQAVRHYARKAAELRMAHSGEDGGWLAVAENPRKTEGWAWRSERRKV
;
A
#
# COMPACT_ATOMS: atom_id res chain seq x y z
N MET A 1 -4.10 12.51 3.82
CA MET A 1 -3.33 12.07 5.00
C MET A 1 -3.21 13.23 5.96
N HIS A 2 -3.32 12.97 7.26
CA HIS A 2 -3.23 14.03 8.26
C HIS A 2 -2.37 13.61 9.45
N SER A 3 -1.72 14.58 10.09
CA SER A 3 -0.91 14.39 11.29
C SER A 3 -1.06 15.59 12.22
N PHE A 4 -0.86 15.38 13.52
CA PHE A 4 -0.92 16.44 14.52
C PHE A 4 0.44 16.53 15.23
N ASP A 5 1.09 17.69 15.11
CA ASP A 5 2.32 17.99 15.81
C ASP A 5 1.97 18.54 17.19
N THR A 6 2.26 17.77 18.24
CA THR A 6 1.96 18.14 19.62
C THR A 6 2.88 19.24 20.16
N ALA A 7 4.08 19.40 19.61
CA ALA A 7 5.03 20.42 20.05
C ALA A 7 4.62 21.81 19.56
N THR A 8 4.06 21.89 18.36
CA THR A 8 3.60 23.14 17.75
C THR A 8 2.08 23.32 17.77
N LEU A 9 1.33 22.32 18.27
CA LEU A 9 -0.14 22.24 18.23
C LEU A 9 -0.71 22.44 16.81
N THR A 10 0.00 21.96 15.80
CA THR A 10 -0.34 22.16 14.39
C THR A 10 -0.95 20.89 13.79
N HIS A 11 -2.11 21.02 13.14
CA HIS A 11 -2.71 19.97 12.32
C HIS A 11 -2.28 20.14 10.87
N VAL A 12 -1.67 19.10 10.31
CA VAL A 12 -1.22 19.08 8.91
C VAL A 12 -2.17 18.19 8.12
N LEU A 13 -2.73 18.72 7.04
CA LEU A 13 -3.56 17.98 6.08
C LEU A 13 -2.89 18.03 4.71
N ARG A 14 -2.68 16.85 4.11
CA ARG A 14 -2.04 16.69 2.79
C ARG A 14 -2.87 15.79 1.89
N ALA A 15 -2.94 16.16 0.61
CA ALA A 15 -3.58 15.37 -0.41
C ALA A 15 -2.79 14.06 -0.64
N VAL A 16 -3.49 12.93 -0.78
CA VAL A 16 -2.88 11.60 -1.08
C VAL A 16 -3.06 11.21 -2.55
N HIS A 17 -3.72 12.07 -3.33
CA HIS A 17 -3.87 11.96 -4.77
C HIS A 17 -3.96 13.36 -5.37
N ALA A 18 -3.84 13.46 -6.70
CA ALA A 18 -4.08 14.70 -7.41
C ALA A 18 -5.56 15.11 -7.27
N ILE A 19 -5.82 16.38 -6.98
CA ILE A 19 -7.15 16.97 -6.81
C ILE A 19 -7.36 17.98 -7.93
N ARG A 20 -8.42 17.83 -8.71
CA ARG A 20 -8.75 18.73 -9.83
C ARG A 20 -9.32 20.05 -9.31
N ALA A 21 -9.20 21.12 -10.10
CA ALA A 21 -9.85 22.38 -9.76
C ALA A 21 -11.38 22.20 -9.66
N GLY A 22 -11.96 22.61 -8.53
CA GLY A 22 -13.38 22.43 -8.23
C GLY A 22 -13.77 21.07 -7.64
N GLU A 23 -12.83 20.14 -7.49
CA GLU A 23 -13.07 18.87 -6.79
C GLU A 23 -13.14 19.08 -5.27
N GLU A 24 -14.11 18.42 -4.62
CA GLU A 24 -14.28 18.50 -3.17
C GLU A 24 -13.13 17.77 -2.43
N VAL A 25 -12.51 18.47 -1.49
CA VAL A 25 -11.51 17.87 -0.60
C VAL A 25 -12.22 17.14 0.53
N THR A 26 -11.93 15.85 0.71
CA THR A 26 -12.56 15.01 1.75
C THR A 26 -11.52 14.36 2.65
N ILE A 27 -11.92 14.07 3.90
CA ILE A 27 -11.14 13.28 4.87
C ILE A 27 -12.07 12.25 5.54
N SER A 28 -11.50 11.15 6.01
CA SER A 28 -12.23 10.20 6.84
C SER A 28 -12.38 10.74 8.27
N TYR A 29 -13.59 10.65 8.82
CA TYR A 29 -13.88 11.00 10.22
C TYR A 29 -13.79 9.79 11.16
N LEU A 30 -13.55 8.61 10.60
CA LEU A 30 -13.51 7.36 11.33
C LEU A 30 -12.07 7.03 11.70
N ASN A 31 -11.86 6.64 12.96
CA ASN A 31 -10.59 6.06 13.40
C ASN A 31 -10.38 4.65 12.81
N ASP A 32 -11.49 3.94 12.56
CA ASP A 32 -11.50 2.65 11.87
C ASP A 32 -12.25 2.82 10.53
N GLU A 33 -11.52 3.24 9.50
CA GLU A 33 -12.03 3.38 8.14
C GLU A 33 -12.04 2.06 7.34
N LEU A 34 -11.43 1.02 7.89
CA LEU A 34 -11.30 -0.30 7.27
C LEU A 34 -12.37 -1.29 7.74
N GLY A 35 -13.17 -0.93 8.74
CA GLY A 35 -14.35 -1.70 9.12
C GLY A 35 -15.37 -1.83 7.99
N THR A 36 -16.32 -2.76 8.13
CA THR A 36 -17.37 -3.05 7.14
C THR A 36 -18.26 -1.83 6.88
N CYS A 37 -18.98 -1.83 5.75
CA CYS A 37 -19.92 -0.76 5.42
C CYS A 37 -20.94 -0.53 6.55
N ASP A 38 -21.46 -1.59 7.19
CA ASP A 38 -22.39 -1.44 8.31
C ASP A 38 -21.73 -0.80 9.54
N ALA A 39 -20.50 -1.20 9.87
CA ALA A 39 -19.75 -0.60 10.98
C ALA A 39 -19.50 0.89 10.73
N ARG A 40 -19.05 1.25 9.52
CA ARG A 40 -18.81 2.65 9.12
C ARG A 40 -20.11 3.47 9.15
N GLN A 41 -21.20 2.94 8.58
CA GLN A 41 -22.50 3.62 8.58
C GLN A 41 -23.05 3.82 9.98
N LYS A 42 -22.97 2.78 10.82
CA LYS A 42 -23.40 2.85 12.22
C LYS A 42 -22.66 3.94 12.97
N GLU A 43 -21.34 4.03 12.82
CA GLU A 43 -20.54 5.01 13.52
C GLU A 43 -20.76 6.43 13.00
N LEU A 44 -20.83 6.61 11.68
CA LEU A 44 -21.12 7.91 11.07
C LEU A 44 -22.52 8.42 11.42
N CYS A 45 -23.53 7.55 11.41
CA CYS A 45 -24.88 7.90 11.85
C CYS A 45 -24.91 8.25 13.35
N ARG A 46 -24.17 7.51 14.18
CA ARG A 46 -24.17 7.70 15.63
C ARG A 46 -23.48 9.00 16.06
N ARG A 47 -22.30 9.31 15.48
CA ARG A 47 -21.48 10.45 15.90
C ARG A 47 -21.73 11.73 15.10
N TYR A 48 -21.99 11.58 13.81
CA TYR A 48 -22.06 12.71 12.87
C TYR A 48 -23.44 12.87 12.22
N LEU A 49 -24.41 12.03 12.60
CA LEU A 49 -25.82 12.15 12.22
C LEU A 49 -26.08 12.14 10.71
N PHE A 50 -25.24 11.47 9.93
CA PHE A 50 -25.43 11.31 8.49
C PHE A 50 -25.19 9.89 8.00
N LYS A 51 -25.84 9.53 6.88
CA LYS A 51 -25.59 8.29 6.13
C LYS A 51 -24.57 8.55 5.04
N CYS A 52 -23.46 7.82 5.07
CA CYS A 52 -22.40 7.97 4.09
C CYS A 52 -22.85 7.51 2.71
N LYS A 53 -22.50 8.29 1.67
CA LYS A 53 -22.80 8.01 0.27
C LYS A 53 -21.53 7.91 -0.58
N CYS A 54 -20.37 7.63 0.03
CA CYS A 54 -19.15 7.39 -0.73
C CYS A 54 -19.29 6.15 -1.62
N LYS A 55 -18.41 6.03 -2.63
CA LYS A 55 -18.40 4.92 -3.59
C LYS A 55 -18.52 3.55 -2.90
N SER A 56 -17.73 3.28 -1.88
CA SER A 56 -17.75 1.99 -1.16
C SER A 56 -19.04 1.76 -0.36
N CYS A 57 -19.61 2.81 0.24
CA CYS A 57 -20.85 2.71 1.01
C CYS A 57 -22.11 2.59 0.15
N GLN A 58 -22.02 2.94 -1.14
CA GLN A 58 -23.12 2.78 -2.10
C GLN A 58 -23.14 1.39 -2.76
N LEU A 59 -22.08 0.58 -2.61
CA LEU A 59 -22.05 -0.78 -3.13
C LEU A 59 -23.13 -1.65 -2.50
N THR A 60 -23.64 -2.61 -3.27
CA THR A 60 -24.64 -3.60 -2.83
C THR A 60 -24.25 -5.01 -3.29
N GLY A 61 -24.90 -6.03 -2.71
CA GLY A 61 -24.70 -7.43 -3.08
C GLY A 61 -23.23 -7.89 -2.98
N GLU A 62 -22.79 -8.63 -3.99
CA GLU A 62 -21.43 -9.17 -4.07
C GLU A 62 -20.35 -8.09 -4.05
N ALA A 63 -20.55 -6.98 -4.78
CA ALA A 63 -19.57 -5.90 -4.84
C ALA A 63 -19.31 -5.27 -3.46
N ARG A 64 -20.36 -5.16 -2.62
CA ARG A 64 -20.21 -4.71 -1.24
C ARG A 64 -19.42 -5.71 -0.41
N MET A 65 -19.73 -7.00 -0.53
CA MET A 65 -19.03 -8.06 0.18
C MET A 65 -17.53 -8.08 -0.18
N VAL A 66 -17.20 -7.96 -1.47
CA VAL A 66 -15.81 -7.88 -1.94
C VAL A 66 -15.08 -6.66 -1.36
N SER A 67 -15.72 -5.50 -1.33
CA SER A 67 -15.13 -4.28 -0.74
C SER A 67 -14.91 -4.42 0.78
N ASP A 68 -15.88 -5.00 1.50
CA ASP A 68 -15.75 -5.24 2.94
C ASP A 68 -14.64 -6.25 3.24
N ILE A 69 -14.53 -7.34 2.46
CA ILE A 69 -13.41 -8.29 2.56
C ILE A 69 -12.07 -7.61 2.28
N ALA A 70 -11.96 -6.83 1.20
CA ALA A 70 -10.73 -6.15 0.84
C ALA A 70 -10.24 -5.21 1.97
N ARG A 71 -11.15 -4.42 2.56
CA ARG A 71 -10.82 -3.54 3.67
C ARG A 71 -10.43 -4.30 4.94
N MET A 72 -11.11 -5.42 5.24
CA MET A 72 -10.73 -6.30 6.35
C MET A 72 -9.34 -6.90 6.13
N THR A 73 -9.02 -7.37 4.93
CA THR A 73 -7.68 -7.86 4.59
C THR A 73 -6.63 -6.78 4.79
N ILE A 74 -6.88 -5.53 4.34
CA ILE A 74 -5.97 -4.41 4.58
C ILE A 74 -5.76 -4.18 6.08
N ALA A 75 -6.82 -4.22 6.88
CA ALA A 75 -6.75 -4.04 8.33
C ALA A 75 -5.95 -5.15 9.02
N GLU A 76 -6.17 -6.40 8.61
CA GLU A 76 -5.44 -7.55 9.12
C GLU A 76 -3.97 -7.49 8.73
N SER A 77 -3.65 -7.19 7.48
CA SER A 77 -2.27 -7.04 7.00
C SER A 77 -1.53 -5.86 7.63
N ALA A 78 -2.25 -4.84 8.11
CA ALA A 78 -1.66 -3.70 8.83
C ALA A 78 -1.23 -4.05 10.27
N GLN A 79 -1.60 -5.23 10.79
CA GLN A 79 -1.17 -5.66 12.11
C GLN A 79 0.33 -5.99 12.11
N THR A 80 1.03 -5.57 13.17
CA THR A 80 2.49 -5.77 13.32
C THR A 80 2.90 -7.24 13.13
N ALA A 81 2.14 -8.20 13.66
CA ALA A 81 2.44 -9.61 13.52
C ALA A 81 2.41 -10.08 12.05
N HIS A 82 1.39 -9.68 11.29
CA HIS A 82 1.31 -9.99 9.86
C HIS A 82 2.41 -9.30 9.06
N ILE A 83 2.70 -8.02 9.34
CA ILE A 83 3.81 -7.30 8.69
C ILE A 83 5.13 -8.05 8.87
N LEU A 84 5.45 -8.50 10.09
CA LEU A 84 6.68 -9.24 10.36
C LEU A 84 6.74 -10.59 9.66
N GLN A 85 5.62 -11.31 9.60
CA GLN A 85 5.51 -12.58 8.88
C GLN A 85 5.74 -12.38 7.37
N ASP A 86 5.08 -11.40 6.79
CA ASP A 86 5.20 -11.00 5.39
C ASP A 86 6.64 -10.63 5.01
N GLU A 87 7.30 -9.82 5.84
CA GLU A 87 8.69 -9.43 5.66
C GLU A 87 9.63 -10.64 5.74
N ALA A 88 9.40 -11.56 6.68
CA ALA A 88 10.18 -12.78 6.80
C ALA A 88 10.04 -13.67 5.55
N ALA A 89 8.81 -13.88 5.08
CA ALA A 89 8.53 -14.66 3.87
C ALA A 89 9.20 -14.03 2.63
N PHE A 90 9.07 -12.70 2.48
CA PHE A 90 9.68 -11.96 1.38
C PHE A 90 11.21 -12.05 1.39
N ARG A 91 11.84 -11.91 2.56
CA ARG A 91 13.31 -12.05 2.72
C ARG A 91 13.79 -13.46 2.38
N VAL A 92 13.06 -14.50 2.79
CA VAL A 92 13.37 -15.89 2.44
C VAL A 92 13.30 -16.10 0.92
N TRP A 93 12.27 -15.57 0.27
CA TRP A 93 12.13 -15.65 -1.19
C TRP A 93 13.27 -14.94 -1.93
N LEU A 94 13.65 -13.73 -1.50
CA LEU A 94 14.81 -13.03 -2.04
C LEU A 94 16.12 -13.83 -1.88
N ALA A 95 16.37 -14.36 -0.67
CA ALA A 95 17.57 -15.15 -0.39
C ALA A 95 17.66 -16.42 -1.24
N LYS A 96 16.51 -17.01 -1.60
CA LYS A 96 16.43 -18.20 -2.47
C LYS A 96 16.60 -17.90 -3.96
N GLY A 97 16.89 -16.66 -4.36
CA GLY A 97 17.07 -16.33 -5.78
C GLY A 97 16.03 -15.40 -6.37
N ALA A 98 14.97 -15.05 -5.62
CA ALA A 98 13.75 -14.46 -6.19
C ALA A 98 13.24 -15.30 -7.38
N MET A 99 13.25 -16.63 -7.20
CA MET A 99 12.91 -17.58 -8.26
C MET A 99 11.48 -17.33 -8.75
N PRO A 100 11.21 -17.45 -10.07
CA PRO A 100 9.86 -17.42 -10.59
C PRO A 100 9.17 -18.79 -10.42
N GLY A 101 7.83 -18.78 -10.39
CA GLY A 101 7.01 -19.99 -10.52
C GLY A 101 6.68 -20.70 -9.20
N PRO A 102 6.19 -21.95 -9.25
CA PRO A 102 5.60 -22.64 -8.10
C PRO A 102 6.52 -22.80 -6.88
N SER A 103 7.84 -22.85 -7.08
CA SER A 103 8.84 -22.99 -6.00
C SER A 103 9.03 -21.71 -5.17
N ALA A 104 8.41 -20.60 -5.58
CA ALA A 104 8.48 -19.31 -4.91
C ALA A 104 7.41 -19.10 -3.83
N HIS A 105 6.45 -20.01 -3.73
CA HIS A 105 5.39 -19.93 -2.75
C HIS A 105 5.90 -20.25 -1.34
N ASP A 106 5.34 -19.57 -0.35
CA ASP A 106 5.61 -19.80 1.06
C ASP A 106 4.97 -21.10 1.57
N ALA A 107 5.05 -21.34 2.88
CA ALA A 107 4.48 -22.53 3.51
C ALA A 107 2.93 -22.65 3.34
N ASN A 108 2.26 -21.54 3.02
CA ASN A 108 0.82 -21.49 2.77
C ASN A 108 0.48 -21.56 1.28
N GLY A 109 1.46 -21.73 0.40
CA GLY A 109 1.23 -21.75 -1.04
C GLY A 109 0.99 -20.36 -1.62
N LEU A 110 1.47 -19.28 -0.98
CA LEU A 110 1.34 -17.90 -1.46
C LEU A 110 2.67 -17.34 -1.96
N HIS A 111 2.68 -16.69 -3.12
CA HIS A 111 3.88 -16.06 -3.67
C HIS A 111 4.08 -14.67 -3.05
N PRO A 112 5.17 -14.38 -2.30
CA PRO A 112 5.31 -13.16 -1.53
C PRO A 112 5.15 -11.85 -2.34
N LEU A 113 5.66 -11.82 -3.58
CA LEU A 113 5.49 -10.66 -4.46
C LEU A 113 4.04 -10.51 -4.99
N GLU A 114 3.35 -11.61 -5.27
CA GLU A 114 1.97 -11.56 -5.78
C GLU A 114 1.02 -11.15 -4.66
N THR A 115 1.22 -11.67 -3.45
CA THR A 115 0.49 -11.24 -2.25
C THR A 115 0.69 -9.74 -2.01
N ALA A 116 1.93 -9.24 -2.14
CA ALA A 116 2.21 -7.81 -2.02
C ALA A 116 1.46 -6.99 -3.09
N GLU A 117 1.43 -7.48 -4.34
CA GLU A 117 0.75 -6.78 -5.43
C GLU A 117 -0.76 -6.78 -5.26
N GLN A 118 -1.35 -7.91 -4.84
CA GLN A 118 -2.79 -8.03 -4.56
C GLN A 118 -3.23 -7.09 -3.44
N LEU A 119 -2.45 -7.05 -2.35
CA LEU A 119 -2.73 -6.15 -1.24
C LEU A 119 -2.62 -4.67 -1.67
N TRP A 120 -1.62 -4.32 -2.49
CA TRP A 120 -1.49 -2.96 -3.01
C TRP A 120 -2.67 -2.58 -3.89
N ARG A 121 -3.10 -3.48 -4.79
CA ARG A 121 -4.28 -3.28 -5.62
C ARG A 121 -5.54 -3.07 -4.78
N ALA A 122 -5.70 -3.82 -3.68
CA ALA A 122 -6.82 -3.62 -2.74
C ALA A 122 -6.77 -2.22 -2.11
N MET A 123 -5.59 -1.77 -1.65
CA MET A 123 -5.39 -0.42 -1.08
C MET A 123 -5.73 0.68 -2.09
N GLU A 124 -5.26 0.57 -3.34
CA GLU A 124 -5.57 1.54 -4.40
C GLU A 124 -7.06 1.55 -4.74
N GLN A 125 -7.70 0.38 -4.85
CA GLN A 125 -9.12 0.26 -5.19
C GLN A 125 -10.03 0.84 -4.11
N GLU A 126 -9.68 0.61 -2.84
CA GLU A 126 -10.43 1.12 -1.69
C GLU A 126 -10.06 2.55 -1.30
N GLY A 127 -8.97 3.10 -1.85
CA GLY A 127 -8.46 4.42 -1.51
C GLY A 127 -7.97 4.51 -0.06
N CYS A 128 -7.49 3.41 0.51
CA CYS A 128 -7.09 3.32 1.91
C CYS A 128 -5.58 3.10 2.02
N TYR A 129 -4.86 4.11 2.52
CA TYR A 129 -3.40 4.11 2.60
C TYR A 129 -2.94 4.12 4.06
N VAL A 130 -2.80 2.94 4.66
CA VAL A 130 -2.34 2.79 6.04
C VAL A 130 -0.83 3.07 6.15
N PRO A 131 -0.38 4.10 6.90
CA PRO A 131 1.01 4.58 6.88
C PRO A 131 2.10 3.51 7.02
N LEU A 132 1.99 2.63 8.01
CA LEU A 132 3.00 1.59 8.26
C LEU A 132 2.98 0.48 7.20
N LEU A 133 1.84 0.25 6.55
CA LEU A 133 1.66 -0.86 5.61
C LEU A 133 2.12 -0.48 4.20
N TRP A 134 1.67 0.67 3.67
CA TRP A 134 1.95 1.01 2.27
C TRP A 134 3.44 1.18 2.00
N GLU A 135 4.21 1.70 2.96
CA GLU A 135 5.64 1.97 2.77
C GLU A 135 6.42 0.66 2.61
N LEU A 136 6.19 -0.29 3.51
CA LEU A 136 6.80 -1.63 3.44
C LEU A 136 6.34 -2.38 2.20
N LEU A 137 5.05 -2.26 1.84
CA LEU A 137 4.48 -2.91 0.69
C LEU A 137 5.11 -2.44 -0.63
N LEU A 138 5.21 -1.12 -0.82
CA LEU A 138 5.85 -0.55 -2.01
C LEU A 138 7.36 -0.84 -2.04
N GLN A 139 8.02 -0.89 -0.89
CA GLN A 139 9.41 -1.33 -0.81
C GLN A 139 9.57 -2.78 -1.28
N ARG A 140 8.71 -3.70 -0.85
CA ARG A 140 8.69 -5.09 -1.32
C ARG A 140 8.46 -5.16 -2.82
N LEU A 141 7.48 -4.42 -3.34
CA LEU A 141 7.16 -4.41 -4.77
C LEU A 141 8.35 -3.90 -5.60
N VAL A 142 8.96 -2.78 -5.21
CA VAL A 142 10.15 -2.24 -5.90
C VAL A 142 11.31 -3.24 -5.87
N ARG A 143 11.63 -3.82 -4.72
CA ARG A 143 12.74 -4.79 -4.61
C ARG A 143 12.47 -6.05 -5.41
N GLY A 144 11.25 -6.59 -5.31
CA GLY A 144 10.85 -7.80 -6.03
C GLY A 144 10.91 -7.61 -7.54
N PHE A 145 10.29 -6.56 -8.07
CA PHE A 145 10.34 -6.28 -9.50
C PHE A 145 11.72 -5.90 -10.00
N ALA A 146 12.57 -5.27 -9.17
CA ALA A 146 13.98 -5.05 -9.51
C ALA A 146 14.74 -6.36 -9.70
N THR A 147 14.55 -7.36 -8.82
CA THR A 147 15.18 -8.69 -9.00
C THR A 147 14.66 -9.45 -10.22
N GLN A 148 13.46 -9.11 -10.69
CA GLN A 148 12.89 -9.63 -11.93
C GLN A 148 13.28 -8.81 -13.17
N GLU A 149 14.11 -7.77 -13.02
CA GLU A 149 14.49 -6.84 -14.09
C GLU A 149 13.28 -6.17 -14.78
N ASN A 150 12.18 -5.97 -14.04
CA ASN A 150 10.98 -5.31 -14.53
C ASN A 150 11.06 -3.80 -14.29
N GLU A 151 11.66 -3.08 -15.24
CA GLU A 151 11.91 -1.64 -15.15
C GLU A 151 10.62 -0.83 -14.97
N GLN A 152 9.56 -1.20 -15.71
CA GLN A 152 8.30 -0.48 -15.71
C GLN A 152 7.62 -0.56 -14.34
N ALA A 153 7.58 -1.75 -13.74
CA ALA A 153 7.00 -1.95 -12.43
C ALA A 153 7.79 -1.23 -11.34
N VAL A 154 9.14 -1.30 -11.37
CA VAL A 154 10.00 -0.56 -10.42
C VAL A 154 9.69 0.94 -10.49
N ARG A 155 9.65 1.51 -11.70
CA ARG A 155 9.35 2.93 -11.90
C ARG A 155 7.95 3.29 -11.42
N HIS A 156 6.95 2.44 -11.68
CA HIS A 156 5.58 2.65 -11.25
C HIS A 156 5.47 2.70 -9.72
N TYR A 157 5.92 1.66 -9.03
CA TYR A 157 5.80 1.57 -7.56
C TYR A 157 6.69 2.58 -6.83
N ALA A 158 7.88 2.88 -7.35
CA ALA A 158 8.72 3.92 -6.78
C ALA A 158 8.06 5.31 -6.90
N ARG A 159 7.39 5.63 -8.01
CA ARG A 159 6.61 6.87 -8.11
C ARG A 159 5.45 6.91 -7.11
N LYS A 160 4.74 5.80 -6.95
CA LYS A 160 3.69 5.69 -5.93
C LYS A 160 4.22 5.89 -4.51
N ALA A 161 5.40 5.35 -4.22
CA ALA A 161 6.05 5.54 -2.93
C ALA A 161 6.45 7.00 -2.72
N ALA A 162 6.99 7.67 -3.73
CA ALA A 162 7.28 9.10 -3.69
C ALA A 162 6.03 9.95 -3.46
N GLU A 163 4.95 9.69 -4.19
CA GLU A 163 3.65 10.39 -4.06
C GLU A 163 3.13 10.30 -2.61
N LEU A 164 3.06 9.09 -2.05
CA LEU A 164 2.57 8.87 -0.69
C LEU A 164 3.52 9.40 0.38
N ARG A 165 4.84 9.31 0.17
CA ARG A 165 5.83 9.86 1.12
C ARG A 165 5.79 11.38 1.16
N MET A 166 5.70 12.04 0.00
CA MET A 166 5.47 13.49 -0.09
C MET A 166 4.18 13.89 0.63
N ALA A 167 3.11 13.10 0.47
CA ALA A 167 1.87 13.30 1.20
C ALA A 167 1.97 13.03 2.72
N HIS A 168 2.96 12.25 3.17
CA HIS A 168 3.13 11.88 4.59
C HIS A 168 4.02 12.87 5.33
N SER A 169 5.25 13.03 4.86
CA SER A 169 6.30 13.80 5.52
C SER A 169 6.65 15.10 4.79
N GLY A 170 6.20 15.28 3.54
CA GLY A 170 6.64 16.39 2.70
C GLY A 170 7.94 16.13 1.93
N GLU A 171 8.49 14.92 2.02
CA GLU A 171 9.71 14.48 1.33
C GLU A 171 9.42 13.21 0.53
N ASP A 172 10.12 12.97 -0.57
CA ASP A 172 9.89 11.77 -1.40
C ASP A 172 10.64 10.55 -0.87
N GLY A 173 11.54 10.70 0.11
CA GLY A 173 12.34 9.62 0.68
C GLY A 173 13.35 9.01 -0.30
N GLY A 174 13.70 9.71 -1.38
CA GLY A 174 14.58 9.21 -2.44
C GLY A 174 13.90 8.28 -3.45
N TRP A 175 12.59 8.07 -3.34
CA TRP A 175 11.83 7.21 -4.24
C TRP A 175 11.77 7.76 -5.68
N LEU A 176 11.84 9.08 -5.89
CA LEU A 176 11.93 9.65 -7.25
C LEU A 176 13.25 9.27 -7.92
N ALA A 177 14.37 9.31 -7.19
CA ALA A 177 15.66 8.90 -7.72
C ALA A 177 15.66 7.43 -8.15
N VAL A 178 14.98 6.57 -7.38
CA VAL A 178 14.76 5.14 -7.72
C VAL A 178 13.90 5.02 -8.98
N ALA A 179 12.82 5.79 -9.11
CA ALA A 179 11.96 5.76 -10.29
C ALA A 179 12.66 6.22 -11.57
N GLU A 180 13.56 7.20 -11.46
CA GLU A 180 14.38 7.72 -12.57
C GLU A 180 15.52 6.76 -12.94
N ASN A 181 16.07 6.06 -11.95
CA ASN A 181 17.21 5.14 -12.11
C ASN A 181 16.89 3.71 -11.63
N PRO A 182 15.87 3.04 -12.16
CA PRO A 182 15.38 1.74 -11.66
C PRO A 182 16.46 0.64 -11.66
N ARG A 183 17.41 0.71 -12.61
CA ARG A 183 18.52 -0.26 -12.75
C ARG A 183 19.65 -0.09 -11.73
N LYS A 184 19.67 1.02 -10.98
CA LYS A 184 20.64 1.27 -9.90
C LYS A 184 20.19 0.69 -8.56
N THR A 185 19.03 0.04 -8.51
CA THR A 185 18.54 -0.63 -7.30
C THR A 185 19.38 -1.86 -6.98
N GLU A 186 19.59 -2.15 -5.69
CA GLU A 186 20.39 -3.30 -5.23
C GLU A 186 19.95 -4.62 -5.86
N GLY A 187 18.65 -4.85 -5.97
CA GLY A 187 18.08 -6.07 -6.55
C GLY A 187 18.45 -6.28 -8.02
N TRP A 188 18.59 -5.18 -8.78
CA TRP A 188 18.98 -5.22 -10.19
C TRP A 188 20.48 -5.51 -10.37
N ALA A 189 21.32 -4.85 -9.55
CA ALA A 189 22.76 -5.05 -9.55
C ALA A 189 23.13 -6.50 -9.20
N TRP A 190 22.51 -7.04 -8.15
CA TRP A 190 22.74 -8.41 -7.68
C TRP A 190 22.42 -9.49 -8.74
N ARG A 191 21.33 -9.33 -9.49
CA ARG A 191 20.98 -10.26 -10.59
C ARG A 191 21.90 -10.13 -11.80
N SER A 192 22.32 -8.90 -12.11
CA SER A 192 23.26 -8.63 -13.21
C SER A 192 24.62 -9.27 -12.96
N GLU A 193 25.09 -9.32 -11.70
CA GLU A 193 26.33 -9.98 -11.31
C GLU A 193 26.25 -11.50 -11.41
N ARG A 194 25.15 -12.13 -10.96
CA ARG A 194 24.96 -13.59 -11.03
C ARG A 194 24.82 -14.15 -12.44
N ARG A 195 24.53 -13.32 -13.45
CA ARG A 195 24.53 -13.73 -14.88
C ARG A 195 25.92 -13.73 -15.53
N LYS A 196 26.90 -13.06 -14.92
CA LYS A 196 28.27 -12.97 -15.47
C LYS A 196 29.16 -14.16 -15.04
N VAL A 197 28.64 -15.06 -14.22
CA VAL A 197 29.26 -16.29 -13.72
C VAL A 197 28.56 -17.47 -14.38
#